data_AF-A0A8S8YA21-F1
#
_entry.id   AF-A0A8S8YA21-F1
#
_cell.length_a   1.000
_cell.length_b   1.000
_cell.length_c   1.000
_cell.angle_alpha   90.00
_cell.angle_beta   90.00
_cell.angle_gamma   90.00
#
_symmetry.space_group_name_H-M   'P 1'
#
loop_
_entity.id
_entity.type
_entity.pdbx_description
1 polymer ?
#
loop_
_entity_poly.entity_id
_entity_poly.type
_entity_poly.pdbx_seq_one_letter_code
_entity_poly.pdbx_strand_id
1 'polypeptide(L)'
;MTAQTPISAARETGTSLGGRGSVEGPDASAPTARGLHAPGRIDEDLRLVDLTLWAPGGGGGLDRGTQPRVSEDVQCAQALTWTIPQGCSKTRCSMDQEGTAFTPSRTLDTPRSAWVTITGSPGLDAHADSNEDPAPLRVHDATVQADVAVAADGHPVDLHDAVLTGSVQLADTTVKAVGGTIDLDQTAVLGDGVLERWITQRFVAERDGVPSVGAWTATPSLSNDAARAVQGQGAAVDLILLVGLVDASEALTTDEASVLLNVLGSPPVEATVTLGAGPITLSVLGNQAPSVSFERPISGARVMESTPIQAQLSVEDDHEAAFDLSYDWTVRDDAGVIMMRSNDVLAWNITDLPADLYLIEVVVTDAYGASTTVLLDVEVTPLDTDGDWSASCSELTWYDEQTATPCGPDVYDLDDDGDGIRDTRDAFPMDACATVDTDEDGQPDDVDCPPGQSTWLVADQDDDGDGIPDTMEGASQDDGPSSVGLIALTVFVLLGLILLLRRRGGGGHLAEKDLVHL
;
A
#
# COMPACT_ATOMS: atom_id res chain seq x y z
N MET A 1 -60.63 -6.99 -36.64
CA MET A 1 -61.70 -7.99 -36.58
C MET A 1 -61.05 -9.36 -36.70
N THR A 2 -60.64 -9.93 -35.57
CA THR A 2 -60.09 -11.29 -35.46
C THR A 2 -61.12 -12.08 -34.68
N ALA A 3 -61.73 -13.07 -35.32
CA ALA A 3 -62.75 -13.91 -34.71
C ALA A 3 -62.10 -14.79 -33.63
N GLN A 4 -62.41 -14.53 -32.36
CA GLN A 4 -62.20 -15.47 -31.27
C GLN A 4 -63.31 -16.52 -31.35
N THR A 5 -63.02 -17.68 -31.94
CA THR A 5 -63.84 -18.88 -31.76
C THR A 5 -63.26 -19.69 -30.60
N PRO A 6 -64.02 -19.94 -29.51
CA PRO A 6 -63.58 -20.84 -28.45
C PRO A 6 -63.54 -22.27 -29.00
N ILE A 7 -62.38 -22.91 -28.97
CA ILE A 7 -62.22 -24.31 -29.35
C ILE A 7 -62.84 -25.15 -28.23
N SER A 8 -63.99 -25.78 -28.51
CA SER A 8 -64.67 -26.69 -27.60
C SER A 8 -63.95 -28.04 -27.51
N ALA A 9 -63.72 -28.51 -26.28
CA ALA A 9 -63.12 -29.80 -25.94
C ALA A 9 -63.72 -30.98 -26.72
N ALA A 10 -62.88 -31.70 -27.46
CA ALA A 10 -63.24 -32.98 -28.04
C ALA A 10 -62.97 -34.10 -27.02
N ARG A 11 -64.01 -34.84 -26.68
CA ARG A 11 -63.93 -36.09 -25.91
C ARG A 11 -63.32 -37.20 -26.78
N GLU A 12 -62.44 -37.98 -26.16
CA GLU A 12 -61.95 -39.33 -26.54
C GLU A 12 -60.70 -39.49 -27.42
N THR A 13 -60.17 -38.44 -28.02
CA THR A 13 -58.80 -38.43 -28.59
C THR A 13 -58.21 -37.05 -28.37
N GLY A 14 -56.95 -36.96 -27.92
CA GLY A 14 -56.32 -35.73 -27.41
C GLY A 14 -56.69 -34.41 -28.10
N THR A 15 -56.74 -33.34 -27.31
CA THR A 15 -57.13 -32.00 -27.78
C THR A 15 -56.17 -31.51 -28.88
N SER A 16 -56.65 -31.48 -30.13
CA SER A 16 -55.95 -30.86 -31.25
C SER A 16 -56.11 -29.34 -31.18
N LEU A 17 -55.01 -28.62 -30.95
CA LEU A 17 -54.95 -27.17 -31.09
C LEU A 17 -54.52 -26.83 -32.53
N GLY A 18 -55.35 -26.10 -33.26
CA GLY A 18 -55.01 -25.52 -34.57
C GLY A 18 -55.56 -24.10 -34.68
N GLY A 19 -54.68 -23.10 -34.85
CA GLY A 19 -55.06 -21.69 -35.03
C GLY A 19 -53.92 -20.69 -34.75
N ARG A 20 -54.16 -19.41 -35.09
CA ARG A 20 -53.32 -18.25 -34.74
C ARG A 20 -53.90 -17.54 -33.51
N GLY A 21 -53.08 -17.18 -32.51
CA GLY A 21 -53.51 -16.39 -31.34
C GLY A 21 -52.81 -16.74 -30.02
N SER A 22 -53.33 -16.22 -28.91
CA SER A 22 -52.95 -16.60 -27.55
C SER A 22 -54.09 -17.40 -26.92
N VAL A 23 -53.75 -18.50 -26.25
CA VAL A 23 -54.69 -19.31 -25.47
C VAL A 23 -54.19 -19.32 -24.02
N GLU A 24 -54.99 -18.76 -23.11
CA GLU A 24 -54.76 -18.76 -21.67
C GLU A 24 -55.62 -19.85 -21.01
N GLY A 25 -55.03 -20.61 -20.08
CA GLY A 25 -55.75 -21.53 -19.19
C GLY A 25 -56.45 -22.76 -19.82
N PRO A 26 -55.96 -23.41 -20.90
CA PRO A 26 -56.55 -24.68 -21.33
C PRO A 26 -56.25 -25.76 -20.28
N ASP A 27 -57.30 -26.24 -19.60
CA ASP A 27 -57.24 -27.33 -18.63
C ASP A 27 -57.47 -28.69 -19.32
N ALA A 28 -56.46 -29.57 -19.26
CA ALA A 28 -56.52 -30.94 -19.78
C ALA A 28 -56.79 -31.98 -18.66
N SER A 29 -57.47 -31.62 -17.56
CA SER A 29 -57.78 -32.44 -16.38
C SER A 29 -58.64 -33.71 -16.56
N ALA A 30 -58.93 -34.15 -17.80
CA ALA A 30 -59.83 -35.29 -18.02
C ALA A 30 -59.14 -36.64 -17.73
N PRO A 31 -59.75 -37.59 -16.98
CA PRO A 31 -59.05 -38.67 -16.27
C PRO A 31 -58.54 -39.84 -17.13
N THR A 32 -58.65 -39.76 -18.47
CA THR A 32 -58.40 -40.91 -19.36
C THR A 32 -57.56 -40.57 -20.60
N ALA A 33 -57.07 -39.34 -20.75
CA ALA A 33 -56.42 -38.92 -21.97
C ALA A 33 -54.88 -38.97 -21.86
N ARG A 34 -54.24 -39.65 -22.82
CA ARG A 34 -52.80 -39.55 -23.08
C ARG A 34 -52.45 -38.13 -23.54
N GLY A 35 -52.21 -37.22 -22.60
CA GLY A 35 -51.62 -35.90 -22.84
C GLY A 35 -52.30 -35.01 -23.90
N LEU A 36 -51.70 -33.85 -24.14
CA LEU A 36 -52.07 -32.94 -25.23
C LEU A 36 -51.26 -33.32 -26.48
N HIS A 37 -51.91 -33.91 -27.49
CA HIS A 37 -51.27 -34.25 -28.76
C HIS A 37 -51.73 -33.27 -29.85
N ALA A 38 -50.78 -32.56 -30.47
CA ALA A 38 -51.06 -31.63 -31.58
C ALA A 38 -50.56 -32.23 -32.91
N PRO A 39 -51.41 -32.95 -33.68
CA PRO A 39 -50.99 -33.72 -34.84
C PRO A 39 -50.75 -32.89 -36.12
N GLY A 40 -50.49 -31.58 -36.01
CA GLY A 40 -50.45 -30.67 -37.15
C GLY A 40 -49.43 -29.53 -37.04
N ARG A 41 -49.22 -28.83 -38.15
CA ARG A 41 -48.38 -27.63 -38.25
C ARG A 41 -48.96 -26.55 -37.34
N ILE A 42 -48.36 -26.34 -36.17
CA ILE A 42 -48.71 -25.21 -35.32
C ILE A 42 -48.04 -23.97 -35.91
N ASP A 43 -48.79 -22.87 -36.04
CA ASP A 43 -48.24 -21.62 -36.54
C ASP A 43 -47.20 -21.06 -35.55
N GLU A 44 -46.14 -20.44 -36.05
CA GLU A 44 -45.01 -19.92 -35.25
C GLU A 44 -45.46 -18.84 -34.24
N ASP A 45 -46.67 -18.31 -34.43
CA ASP A 45 -47.31 -17.26 -33.64
C ASP A 45 -48.22 -17.78 -32.49
N LEU A 46 -48.39 -19.10 -32.30
CA LEU A 46 -49.22 -19.62 -31.21
C LEU A 46 -48.51 -19.49 -29.85
N ARG A 47 -49.11 -18.71 -28.93
CA ARG A 47 -48.66 -18.57 -27.54
C ARG A 47 -49.61 -19.30 -26.58
N LEU A 48 -49.09 -20.28 -25.85
CA LEU A 48 -49.77 -20.99 -24.74
C LEU A 48 -49.23 -20.44 -23.41
N VAL A 49 -50.08 -19.86 -22.57
CA VAL A 49 -49.69 -19.30 -21.26
C VAL A 49 -50.56 -19.98 -20.19
N ASP A 50 -49.97 -20.32 -19.04
CA ASP A 50 -50.64 -20.99 -17.92
C ASP A 50 -51.37 -22.29 -18.34
N LEU A 51 -50.62 -23.21 -18.97
CA LEU A 51 -51.13 -24.50 -19.39
C LEU A 51 -51.06 -25.50 -18.22
N THR A 52 -52.21 -26.04 -17.76
CA THR A 52 -52.22 -27.15 -16.80
C THR A 52 -52.44 -28.50 -17.50
N LEU A 53 -51.46 -29.38 -17.41
CA LEU A 53 -51.53 -30.74 -17.95
C LEU A 53 -51.64 -31.76 -16.82
N TRP A 54 -52.66 -32.61 -16.88
CA TRP A 54 -52.93 -33.67 -15.92
C TRP A 54 -52.95 -35.01 -16.67
N ALA A 55 -52.01 -35.91 -16.38
CA ALA A 55 -51.83 -37.14 -17.18
C ALA A 55 -51.67 -38.41 -16.31
N PRO A 56 -52.70 -38.79 -15.51
CA PRO A 56 -52.62 -39.92 -14.59
C PRO A 56 -52.43 -41.22 -15.37
N GLY A 57 -51.25 -41.84 -15.25
CA GLY A 57 -50.94 -43.12 -15.89
C GLY A 57 -50.51 -43.04 -17.37
N GLY A 58 -50.09 -41.88 -17.88
CA GLY A 58 -49.58 -41.72 -19.24
C GLY A 58 -48.44 -40.68 -19.40
N GLY A 59 -47.74 -40.72 -20.54
CA GLY A 59 -46.75 -39.70 -20.90
C GLY A 59 -47.43 -38.41 -21.36
N GLY A 60 -47.01 -37.27 -20.81
CA GLY A 60 -47.42 -35.94 -21.23
C GLY A 60 -46.28 -35.31 -22.03
N GLY A 61 -46.50 -35.03 -23.31
CA GLY A 61 -45.46 -34.41 -24.13
C GLY A 61 -46.07 -33.57 -25.23
N LEU A 62 -45.50 -32.40 -25.47
CA LEU A 62 -45.75 -31.60 -26.67
C LEU A 62 -44.71 -32.03 -27.70
N ASP A 63 -44.99 -33.10 -28.45
CA ASP A 63 -44.00 -33.75 -29.31
C ASP A 63 -44.29 -33.58 -30.82
N ARG A 64 -43.21 -33.32 -31.57
CA ARG A 64 -43.00 -33.39 -33.03
C ARG A 64 -44.12 -32.88 -33.96
N GLY A 65 -44.28 -31.56 -34.01
CA GLY A 65 -44.81 -30.81 -35.16
C GLY A 65 -44.08 -29.48 -35.26
N THR A 66 -43.71 -29.01 -36.45
CA THR A 66 -42.87 -27.82 -36.67
C THR A 66 -43.32 -26.63 -35.79
N GLN A 67 -42.49 -26.39 -34.77
CA GLN A 67 -42.26 -25.18 -33.96
C GLN A 67 -43.46 -24.30 -33.56
N PRO A 68 -44.22 -24.69 -32.52
CA PRO A 68 -44.84 -23.71 -31.64
C PRO A 68 -43.76 -23.01 -30.76
N ARG A 69 -43.75 -21.68 -30.73
CA ARG A 69 -43.10 -20.91 -29.64
C ARG A 69 -43.98 -21.01 -28.39
N VAL A 70 -43.97 -22.18 -27.75
CA VAL A 70 -44.72 -22.39 -26.51
C VAL A 70 -44.20 -21.41 -25.47
N SER A 71 -45.09 -20.53 -25.05
CA SER A 71 -44.85 -19.43 -24.13
C SER A 71 -44.95 -19.88 -22.68
N GLU A 72 -44.59 -18.95 -21.80
CA GLU A 72 -44.14 -19.13 -20.43
C GLU A 72 -45.13 -19.88 -19.53
N ASP A 73 -44.57 -20.62 -18.56
CA ASP A 73 -45.26 -21.26 -17.43
C ASP A 73 -46.26 -22.38 -17.79
N VAL A 74 -45.74 -23.50 -18.29
CA VAL A 74 -46.49 -24.77 -18.35
C VAL A 74 -46.44 -25.45 -16.98
N GLN A 75 -47.59 -25.73 -16.38
CA GLN A 75 -47.76 -26.50 -15.14
C GLN A 75 -48.16 -27.95 -15.46
N CYS A 76 -47.31 -28.92 -15.17
CA CYS A 76 -47.66 -30.33 -15.29
C CYS A 76 -47.91 -30.96 -13.91
N ALA A 77 -48.96 -31.75 -13.75
CA ALA A 77 -49.27 -32.52 -12.55
C ALA A 77 -49.50 -34.00 -12.91
N GLN A 78 -48.93 -34.91 -12.12
CA GLN A 78 -49.14 -36.37 -12.22
C GLN A 78 -48.81 -37.00 -13.60
N ALA A 79 -47.81 -36.49 -14.30
CA ALA A 79 -47.35 -37.06 -15.58
C ALA A 79 -46.32 -38.19 -15.37
N LEU A 80 -46.30 -39.22 -16.23
CA LEU A 80 -45.31 -40.32 -16.19
C LEU A 80 -44.00 -40.03 -16.95
N THR A 81 -43.96 -39.04 -17.84
CA THR A 81 -42.74 -38.52 -18.47
C THR A 81 -43.04 -37.12 -18.98
N TRP A 82 -42.06 -36.22 -18.93
CA TRP A 82 -42.17 -34.88 -19.52
C TRP A 82 -40.91 -34.54 -20.32
N THR A 83 -41.10 -34.03 -21.53
CA THR A 83 -40.02 -33.52 -22.38
C THR A 83 -40.22 -32.04 -22.64
N ILE A 84 -39.20 -31.20 -22.37
CA ILE A 84 -39.27 -29.76 -22.70
C ILE A 84 -39.32 -29.61 -24.24
N PRO A 85 -40.37 -28.98 -24.80
CA PRO A 85 -40.43 -28.72 -26.24
C PRO A 85 -39.40 -27.66 -26.65
N GLN A 86 -38.89 -27.75 -27.88
CA GLN A 86 -37.88 -26.83 -28.42
C GLN A 86 -38.28 -25.33 -28.44
N GLY A 87 -39.55 -25.02 -28.18
CA GLY A 87 -40.09 -23.67 -28.07
C GLY A 87 -40.20 -23.09 -26.66
N CYS A 88 -40.17 -23.90 -25.58
CA CYS A 88 -40.37 -23.44 -24.20
C CYS A 88 -39.09 -22.83 -23.62
N SER A 89 -39.16 -21.61 -23.09
CA SER A 89 -38.06 -20.99 -22.33
C SER A 89 -38.12 -21.25 -20.82
N LYS A 90 -39.33 -21.51 -20.29
CA LYS A 90 -39.63 -21.74 -18.87
C LYS A 90 -40.71 -22.80 -18.71
N THR A 91 -40.53 -23.75 -17.80
CA THR A 91 -41.51 -24.83 -17.52
C THR A 91 -41.56 -25.10 -16.02
N ARG A 92 -42.75 -25.26 -15.43
CA ARG A 92 -42.94 -25.68 -14.03
C ARG A 92 -43.59 -27.06 -13.97
N CYS A 93 -42.88 -28.09 -13.54
CA CYS A 93 -43.45 -29.45 -13.51
C CYS A 93 -43.52 -30.00 -12.08
N SER A 94 -44.65 -30.64 -11.74
CA SER A 94 -44.82 -31.44 -10.54
C SER A 94 -45.13 -32.90 -10.94
N MET A 95 -44.26 -33.81 -10.54
CA MET A 95 -44.35 -35.23 -10.88
C MET A 95 -44.31 -36.03 -9.57
N ASP A 96 -45.32 -36.85 -9.32
CA ASP A 96 -45.55 -37.56 -8.04
C ASP A 96 -45.73 -39.08 -8.21
N GLN A 97 -45.40 -39.63 -9.39
CA GLN A 97 -45.54 -41.06 -9.71
C GLN A 97 -44.18 -41.71 -10.04
N GLU A 98 -43.96 -42.94 -9.54
CA GLU A 98 -42.84 -43.78 -9.93
C GLU A 98 -42.85 -44.07 -11.45
N GLY A 99 -41.66 -44.07 -12.07
CA GLY A 99 -41.42 -44.26 -13.49
C GLY A 99 -41.21 -42.97 -14.29
N THR A 100 -41.07 -41.81 -13.62
CA THR A 100 -41.17 -40.49 -14.25
C THR A 100 -39.87 -39.73 -14.44
N ALA A 101 -39.32 -39.77 -15.65
CA ALA A 101 -38.16 -38.98 -16.03
C ALA A 101 -38.55 -37.59 -16.60
N PHE A 102 -37.88 -36.54 -16.11
CA PHE A 102 -37.82 -35.24 -16.80
C PHE A 102 -36.68 -35.26 -17.81
N THR A 103 -37.00 -35.15 -19.10
CA THR A 103 -36.02 -35.26 -20.19
C THR A 103 -35.92 -33.94 -20.98
N PRO A 104 -34.73 -33.35 -21.15
CA PRO A 104 -34.56 -32.24 -22.08
C PRO A 104 -34.69 -32.71 -23.53
N SER A 105 -35.05 -31.80 -24.44
CA SER A 105 -34.95 -32.11 -25.88
C SER A 105 -33.48 -32.32 -26.26
N ARG A 106 -33.23 -33.32 -27.10
CA ARG A 106 -31.88 -33.79 -27.45
C ARG A 106 -31.03 -32.81 -28.30
N THR A 107 -31.67 -31.86 -29.00
CA THR A 107 -30.98 -30.91 -29.89
C THR A 107 -31.10 -29.45 -29.42
N LEU A 108 -30.87 -29.20 -28.12
CA LEU A 108 -30.97 -27.86 -27.57
C LEU A 108 -29.70 -27.04 -27.89
N ASP A 109 -29.75 -26.19 -28.91
CA ASP A 109 -28.64 -25.28 -29.24
C ASP A 109 -28.53 -24.06 -28.28
N THR A 110 -29.45 -23.93 -27.32
CA THR A 110 -29.54 -22.79 -26.39
C THR A 110 -29.94 -23.26 -24.98
N PRO A 111 -29.34 -22.72 -23.89
CA PRO A 111 -29.69 -23.11 -22.52
C PRO A 111 -31.17 -22.91 -22.22
N ARG A 112 -31.77 -23.80 -21.42
CA ARG A 112 -33.19 -23.76 -21.05
C ARG A 112 -33.36 -23.77 -19.53
N SER A 113 -34.39 -23.09 -19.02
CA SER A 113 -34.68 -23.02 -17.59
C SER A 113 -35.95 -23.81 -17.24
N ALA A 114 -35.89 -24.59 -16.16
CA ALA A 114 -37.02 -25.34 -15.62
C ALA A 114 -37.11 -25.18 -14.09
N TRP A 115 -38.32 -25.26 -13.55
CA TRP A 115 -38.61 -25.32 -12.11
C TRP A 115 -39.36 -26.62 -11.85
N VAL A 116 -38.80 -27.54 -11.08
CA VAL A 116 -39.35 -28.91 -11.04
C VAL A 116 -39.47 -29.44 -9.62
N THR A 117 -40.61 -30.04 -9.31
CA THR A 117 -40.81 -30.86 -8.11
C THR A 117 -41.06 -32.30 -8.56
N ILE A 118 -40.20 -33.23 -8.18
CA ILE A 118 -40.28 -34.65 -8.54
C ILE A 118 -40.31 -35.50 -7.27
N THR A 119 -41.22 -36.45 -7.19
CA THR A 119 -41.29 -37.47 -6.14
C THR A 119 -41.56 -38.82 -6.81
N GLY A 120 -40.63 -39.76 -6.71
CA GLY A 120 -40.64 -41.03 -7.42
C GLY A 120 -39.40 -41.23 -8.29
N SER A 121 -39.04 -42.48 -8.58
CA SER A 121 -37.84 -42.85 -9.36
C SER A 121 -38.19 -43.23 -10.81
N PRO A 122 -37.41 -42.85 -11.84
CA PRO A 122 -36.23 -41.98 -11.81
C PRO A 122 -36.59 -40.51 -11.58
N GLY A 123 -35.61 -39.68 -11.21
CA GLY A 123 -35.75 -38.24 -11.01
C GLY A 123 -35.55 -37.42 -12.31
N LEU A 124 -34.53 -36.56 -12.31
CA LEU A 124 -34.09 -35.83 -13.50
C LEU A 124 -33.25 -36.75 -14.41
N ASP A 125 -33.55 -36.83 -15.70
CA ASP A 125 -32.85 -37.70 -16.65
C ASP A 125 -32.45 -36.91 -17.91
N ALA A 126 -31.17 -36.56 -18.03
CA ALA A 126 -30.63 -35.75 -19.10
C ALA A 126 -29.63 -36.55 -19.94
N HIS A 127 -30.06 -37.05 -21.10
CA HIS A 127 -29.22 -37.85 -22.00
C HIS A 127 -29.05 -37.19 -23.37
N ALA A 128 -27.83 -37.21 -23.89
CA ALA A 128 -27.46 -36.78 -25.23
C ALA A 128 -26.72 -37.90 -25.97
N ASP A 129 -27.00 -38.06 -27.26
CA ASP A 129 -26.28 -39.02 -28.07
C ASP A 129 -24.89 -38.46 -28.45
N SER A 130 -23.92 -39.33 -28.77
CA SER A 130 -22.52 -38.93 -29.00
C SER A 130 -22.26 -37.99 -30.19
N ASN A 131 -23.28 -37.71 -31.01
CA ASN A 131 -23.25 -36.77 -32.12
C ASN A 131 -24.01 -35.45 -31.82
N GLU A 132 -24.45 -35.26 -30.58
CA GLU A 132 -25.15 -34.07 -30.09
C GLU A 132 -24.23 -33.27 -29.16
N ASP A 133 -24.36 -31.95 -29.18
CA ASP A 133 -23.64 -31.03 -28.28
C ASP A 133 -24.67 -30.07 -27.65
N PRO A 134 -25.46 -30.56 -26.66
CA PRO A 134 -26.56 -29.80 -26.13
C PRO A 134 -26.08 -28.69 -25.18
N ALA A 135 -26.72 -27.54 -25.27
CA ALA A 135 -26.57 -26.49 -24.27
C ALA A 135 -27.11 -26.94 -22.90
N PRO A 136 -26.54 -26.44 -21.78
CA PRO A 136 -26.92 -26.87 -20.44
C PRO A 136 -28.42 -26.72 -20.13
N LEU A 137 -28.99 -27.75 -19.49
CA LEU A 137 -30.30 -27.68 -18.86
C LEU A 137 -30.17 -27.00 -17.50
N ARG A 138 -30.77 -25.82 -17.33
CA ARG A 138 -30.81 -25.10 -16.05
C ARG A 138 -32.07 -25.44 -15.28
N VAL A 139 -31.92 -25.90 -14.06
CA VAL A 139 -33.03 -26.23 -13.16
C VAL A 139 -32.93 -25.34 -11.93
N HIS A 140 -34.00 -24.61 -11.62
CA HIS A 140 -34.06 -23.65 -10.52
C HIS A 140 -35.07 -24.10 -9.48
N ASP A 141 -34.75 -23.89 -8.19
CA ASP A 141 -35.63 -24.13 -7.04
C ASP A 141 -36.30 -25.51 -7.05
N ALA A 142 -35.58 -26.52 -7.55
CA ALA A 142 -36.14 -27.85 -7.71
C ALA A 142 -36.17 -28.63 -6.39
N THR A 143 -37.12 -29.54 -6.26
CA THR A 143 -37.13 -30.55 -5.19
C THR A 143 -37.29 -31.91 -5.83
N VAL A 144 -36.28 -32.76 -5.77
CA VAL A 144 -36.28 -34.09 -6.39
C VAL A 144 -36.05 -35.14 -5.32
N GLN A 145 -37.02 -36.02 -5.13
CA GLN A 145 -36.94 -37.15 -4.21
C GLN A 145 -37.14 -38.45 -4.99
N ALA A 146 -36.04 -39.16 -5.24
CA ALA A 146 -36.00 -40.38 -6.05
C ALA A 146 -34.82 -41.27 -5.63
N ASP A 147 -34.80 -42.55 -5.97
CA ASP A 147 -33.61 -43.39 -5.74
C ASP A 147 -32.41 -42.89 -6.58
N VAL A 148 -32.70 -42.48 -7.82
CA VAL A 148 -31.77 -41.76 -8.71
C VAL A 148 -32.34 -40.37 -8.94
N ALA A 149 -31.84 -39.38 -8.20
CA ALA A 149 -32.32 -38.00 -8.25
C ALA A 149 -31.91 -37.31 -9.55
N VAL A 150 -30.69 -37.57 -10.04
CA VAL A 150 -30.20 -37.06 -11.31
C VAL A 150 -29.47 -38.18 -12.03
N ALA A 151 -29.86 -38.47 -13.27
CA ALA A 151 -29.12 -39.24 -14.23
C ALA A 151 -28.74 -38.30 -15.39
N ALA A 152 -27.47 -38.14 -15.70
CA ALA A 152 -27.03 -37.32 -16.81
C ALA A 152 -25.92 -38.00 -17.60
N ASP A 153 -26.04 -38.00 -18.93
CA ASP A 153 -25.10 -38.66 -19.84
C ASP A 153 -24.95 -37.82 -21.12
N GLY A 154 -23.75 -37.28 -21.35
CA GLY A 154 -23.45 -36.37 -22.46
C GLY A 154 -24.21 -35.02 -22.46
N HIS A 155 -25.14 -34.79 -21.52
CA HIS A 155 -25.98 -33.60 -21.45
C HIS A 155 -25.69 -32.78 -20.17
N PRO A 156 -25.18 -31.53 -20.26
CA PRO A 156 -24.86 -30.75 -19.07
C PRO A 156 -26.10 -30.27 -18.31
N VAL A 157 -26.03 -30.25 -16.97
CA VAL A 157 -27.13 -29.77 -16.11
C VAL A 157 -26.61 -28.75 -15.10
N ASP A 158 -27.21 -27.55 -15.08
CA ASP A 158 -26.98 -26.54 -14.04
C ASP A 158 -28.15 -26.56 -13.05
N LEU A 159 -27.94 -27.02 -11.83
CA LEU A 159 -28.90 -26.95 -10.74
C LEU A 159 -28.66 -25.68 -9.93
N HIS A 160 -29.71 -24.91 -9.66
CA HIS A 160 -29.67 -23.69 -8.85
C HIS A 160 -30.67 -23.84 -7.70
N ASP A 161 -30.18 -23.82 -6.47
CA ASP A 161 -30.98 -23.91 -5.24
C ASP A 161 -31.91 -25.14 -5.21
N ALA A 162 -31.44 -26.25 -5.79
CA ALA A 162 -32.18 -27.51 -5.84
C ALA A 162 -31.96 -28.35 -4.57
N VAL A 163 -33.02 -28.97 -4.07
CA VAL A 163 -33.00 -29.96 -2.98
C VAL A 163 -33.13 -31.35 -3.60
N LEU A 164 -32.04 -32.12 -3.57
CA LEU A 164 -31.99 -33.48 -4.08
C LEU A 164 -31.95 -34.48 -2.93
N THR A 165 -32.77 -35.52 -3.03
CA THR A 165 -32.74 -36.70 -2.15
C THR A 165 -32.69 -37.92 -3.05
N GLY A 166 -31.53 -38.59 -3.10
CA GLY A 166 -31.26 -39.69 -4.02
C GLY A 166 -29.83 -39.71 -4.52
N SER A 167 -29.48 -40.72 -5.32
CA SER A 167 -28.18 -40.79 -5.99
C SER A 167 -28.09 -39.88 -7.21
N VAL A 168 -26.87 -39.47 -7.54
CA VAL A 168 -26.55 -38.71 -8.76
C VAL A 168 -25.66 -39.59 -9.64
N GLN A 169 -26.07 -39.85 -10.87
CA GLN A 169 -25.38 -40.75 -11.79
C GLN A 169 -24.98 -39.99 -13.05
N LEU A 170 -23.68 -39.89 -13.30
CA LEU A 170 -23.10 -39.07 -14.38
C LEU A 170 -22.28 -39.92 -15.34
N ALA A 171 -22.36 -39.63 -16.63
CA ALA A 171 -21.47 -40.17 -17.66
C ALA A 171 -21.08 -39.08 -18.65
N ASP A 172 -19.77 -38.87 -18.87
CA ASP A 172 -19.24 -37.99 -19.93
C ASP A 172 -19.90 -36.57 -19.99
N THR A 173 -20.30 -36.03 -18.83
CA THR A 173 -20.98 -34.73 -18.73
C THR A 173 -20.71 -34.04 -17.39
N THR A 174 -20.94 -32.73 -17.34
CA THR A 174 -20.83 -31.94 -16.11
C THR A 174 -22.22 -31.61 -15.54
N VAL A 175 -22.41 -31.91 -14.25
CA VAL A 175 -23.53 -31.39 -13.47
C VAL A 175 -23.00 -30.37 -12.48
N LYS A 176 -23.53 -29.15 -12.56
CA LYS A 176 -23.14 -28.04 -11.71
C LYS A 176 -24.27 -27.71 -10.75
N ALA A 177 -24.07 -27.93 -9.46
CA ALA A 177 -25.02 -27.54 -8.42
C ALA A 177 -24.57 -26.25 -7.74
N VAL A 178 -25.34 -25.18 -7.85
CA VAL A 178 -25.12 -23.89 -7.17
C VAL A 178 -26.15 -23.74 -6.06
N GLY A 179 -25.71 -23.76 -4.81
CA GLY A 179 -26.62 -23.73 -3.65
C GLY A 179 -27.37 -25.05 -3.47
N GLY A 180 -28.49 -24.99 -2.73
CA GLY A 180 -29.35 -26.15 -2.50
C GLY A 180 -28.74 -27.23 -1.58
N THR A 181 -29.30 -28.44 -1.63
CA THR A 181 -28.83 -29.60 -0.86
C THR A 181 -28.65 -30.79 -1.78
N ILE A 182 -27.44 -31.32 -1.82
CA ILE A 182 -27.03 -32.48 -2.61
C ILE A 182 -26.14 -33.38 -1.76
N ASP A 183 -26.43 -34.67 -1.75
CA ASP A 183 -25.59 -35.67 -1.10
C ASP A 183 -24.51 -36.13 -2.10
N LEU A 184 -23.28 -35.67 -1.88
CA LEU A 184 -22.16 -35.99 -2.74
C LEU A 184 -21.71 -37.45 -2.60
N ASP A 185 -21.94 -38.08 -1.43
CA ASP A 185 -21.52 -39.45 -1.14
C ASP A 185 -22.36 -40.50 -1.92
N GLN A 186 -23.50 -40.09 -2.46
CA GLN A 186 -24.36 -40.91 -3.33
C GLN A 186 -24.16 -40.59 -4.82
N THR A 187 -22.98 -40.06 -5.19
CA THR A 187 -22.64 -39.77 -6.59
C THR A 187 -21.85 -40.91 -7.22
N ALA A 188 -22.29 -41.37 -8.40
CA ALA A 188 -21.59 -42.31 -9.24
C ALA A 188 -21.21 -41.62 -10.56
N VAL A 189 -19.93 -41.70 -10.93
CA VAL A 189 -19.39 -41.05 -12.13
C VAL A 189 -18.76 -42.11 -13.03
N LEU A 190 -19.09 -42.05 -14.32
CA LEU A 190 -18.50 -42.86 -15.39
C LEU A 190 -17.84 -41.95 -16.43
N GLY A 191 -16.78 -42.46 -17.06
CA GLY A 191 -16.06 -41.74 -18.11
C GLY A 191 -15.50 -40.41 -17.60
N ASP A 192 -15.70 -39.35 -18.38
CA ASP A 192 -15.20 -37.99 -18.11
C ASP A 192 -16.23 -37.11 -17.37
N GLY A 193 -17.21 -37.73 -16.68
CA GLY A 193 -18.25 -37.01 -15.94
C GLY A 193 -17.70 -36.25 -14.73
N VAL A 194 -18.33 -35.13 -14.36
CA VAL A 194 -17.96 -34.32 -13.18
C VAL A 194 -19.19 -33.74 -12.50
N LEU A 195 -19.29 -33.90 -11.18
CA LEU A 195 -20.23 -33.16 -10.34
C LEU A 195 -19.50 -32.01 -9.65
N GLU A 196 -19.89 -30.77 -9.92
CA GLU A 196 -19.38 -29.59 -9.23
C GLU A 196 -20.41 -29.06 -8.22
N ARG A 197 -20.00 -28.87 -6.97
CA ARG A 197 -20.80 -28.21 -5.94
C ARG A 197 -20.27 -26.81 -5.68
N TRP A 198 -21.11 -25.82 -5.91
CA TRP A 198 -20.85 -24.41 -5.69
C TRP A 198 -21.80 -23.86 -4.62
N ILE A 199 -21.35 -22.88 -3.86
CA ILE A 199 -22.19 -22.13 -2.92
C ILE A 199 -22.06 -20.63 -3.18
N THR A 200 -23.07 -19.86 -2.79
CA THR A 200 -22.98 -18.40 -2.70
C THR A 200 -22.69 -18.02 -1.25
N GLN A 201 -21.51 -17.47 -0.99
CA GLN A 201 -21.09 -17.02 0.33
C GLN A 201 -21.09 -15.49 0.37
N ARG A 202 -21.80 -14.92 1.35
CA ARG A 202 -21.78 -13.48 1.60
C ARG A 202 -20.61 -13.12 2.51
N PHE A 203 -19.82 -12.14 2.11
CA PHE A 203 -18.74 -11.55 2.87
C PHE A 203 -19.06 -10.08 3.17
N VAL A 204 -18.75 -9.62 4.39
CA VAL A 204 -18.98 -8.25 4.85
C VAL A 204 -17.69 -7.70 5.44
N ALA A 205 -17.29 -6.51 5.00
CA ALA A 205 -16.06 -5.85 5.43
C ALA A 205 -16.43 -4.71 6.36
N GLU A 206 -15.78 -4.66 7.51
CA GLU A 206 -15.94 -3.59 8.48
C GLU A 206 -14.59 -2.97 8.80
N ARG A 207 -14.54 -1.64 8.93
CA ARG A 207 -13.44 -0.92 9.57
C ARG A 207 -13.96 -0.37 10.88
N ASP A 208 -13.37 -0.79 11.99
CA ASP A 208 -13.76 -0.34 13.34
C ASP A 208 -15.28 -0.49 13.62
N GLY A 209 -15.89 -1.55 13.10
CA GLY A 209 -17.33 -1.84 13.21
C GLY A 209 -18.25 -1.07 12.25
N VAL A 210 -17.69 -0.32 11.29
CA VAL A 210 -18.45 0.38 10.24
C VAL A 210 -18.21 -0.29 8.90
N PRO A 211 -19.26 -0.59 8.10
CA PRO A 211 -19.09 -1.18 6.78
C PRO A 211 -18.17 -0.34 5.87
N SER A 212 -17.12 -0.97 5.34
CA SER A 212 -16.09 -0.30 4.54
C SER A 212 -15.81 -1.07 3.25
N VAL A 213 -15.55 -0.35 2.16
CA VAL A 213 -15.32 -1.00 0.85
C VAL A 213 -13.95 -1.66 0.85
N GLY A 214 -13.92 -2.98 0.68
CA GLY A 214 -12.69 -3.77 0.54
C GLY A 214 -12.63 -4.54 -0.77
N ALA A 215 -11.42 -4.96 -1.14
CA ALA A 215 -11.16 -5.98 -2.14
C ALA A 215 -11.04 -7.33 -1.45
N TRP A 216 -11.76 -8.32 -1.98
CA TRP A 216 -11.86 -9.66 -1.45
C TRP A 216 -11.17 -10.64 -2.38
N THR A 217 -10.43 -11.58 -1.82
CA THR A 217 -9.98 -12.80 -2.50
C THR A 217 -10.31 -13.98 -1.61
N ALA A 218 -11.13 -14.91 -2.07
CA ALA A 218 -11.51 -16.11 -1.33
C ALA A 218 -11.09 -17.36 -2.12
N THR A 219 -10.36 -18.26 -1.49
CA THR A 219 -9.86 -19.51 -2.06
C THR A 219 -10.37 -20.67 -1.24
N PRO A 220 -11.30 -21.49 -1.75
CA PRO A 220 -11.77 -22.70 -1.07
C PRO A 220 -10.62 -23.67 -0.82
N SER A 221 -10.62 -24.31 0.35
CA SER A 221 -9.59 -25.27 0.77
C SER A 221 -9.83 -26.65 0.14
N LEU A 222 -9.77 -26.71 -1.19
CA LEU A 222 -9.74 -27.95 -1.98
C LEU A 222 -8.28 -28.34 -2.29
N SER A 223 -8.01 -29.61 -2.58
CA SER A 223 -6.66 -30.05 -2.99
C SER A 223 -6.20 -29.33 -4.28
N ASN A 224 -4.87 -29.19 -4.39
CA ASN A 224 -4.12 -28.13 -5.06
C ASN A 224 -4.55 -27.65 -6.47
N ASP A 225 -5.19 -28.47 -7.31
CA ASP A 225 -5.55 -28.08 -8.68
C ASP A 225 -7.04 -27.71 -8.85
N ALA A 226 -7.90 -28.09 -7.90
CA ALA A 226 -9.33 -27.80 -7.94
C ALA A 226 -9.70 -26.47 -7.28
N ALA A 227 -8.88 -25.99 -6.33
CA ALA A 227 -9.11 -24.72 -5.64
C ALA A 227 -8.98 -23.53 -6.61
N ARG A 228 -10.02 -22.72 -6.71
CA ARG A 228 -10.03 -21.50 -7.54
C ARG A 228 -10.29 -20.29 -6.68
N ALA A 229 -9.35 -19.35 -6.68
CA ALA A 229 -9.53 -18.06 -6.02
C ALA A 229 -10.62 -17.25 -6.76
N VAL A 230 -11.53 -16.67 -6.00
CA VAL A 230 -12.60 -15.81 -6.49
C VAL A 230 -12.42 -14.43 -5.88
N GLN A 231 -12.58 -13.40 -6.71
CA GLN A 231 -12.37 -12.02 -6.30
C GLN A 231 -13.67 -11.21 -6.34
N GLY A 232 -13.77 -10.20 -5.49
CA GLY A 232 -14.87 -9.24 -5.48
C GLY A 232 -14.45 -7.92 -4.85
N GLN A 233 -15.26 -6.88 -5.03
CA GLN A 233 -15.01 -5.57 -4.44
C GLN A 233 -16.32 -4.99 -3.89
N GLY A 234 -16.28 -4.49 -2.67
CA GLY A 234 -17.44 -3.93 -2.00
C GLY A 234 -17.38 -4.07 -0.48
N ALA A 235 -18.27 -3.36 0.21
CA ALA A 235 -18.45 -3.51 1.66
C ALA A 235 -19.23 -4.78 2.03
N ALA A 236 -20.07 -5.26 1.12
CA ALA A 236 -20.64 -6.59 1.19
C ALA A 236 -20.65 -7.19 -0.22
N VAL A 237 -20.12 -8.41 -0.37
CA VAL A 237 -20.02 -9.11 -1.65
C VAL A 237 -20.57 -10.53 -1.50
N ASP A 238 -21.29 -11.01 -2.51
CA ASP A 238 -21.72 -12.40 -2.60
C ASP A 238 -20.81 -13.10 -3.63
N LEU A 239 -19.97 -14.04 -3.18
CA LEU A 239 -19.03 -14.78 -4.03
C LEU A 239 -19.51 -16.21 -4.23
N ILE A 240 -19.41 -16.70 -5.48
CA ILE A 240 -19.77 -18.08 -5.83
C ILE A 240 -18.50 -18.94 -5.79
N LEU A 241 -18.43 -19.89 -4.85
CA LEU A 241 -17.24 -20.67 -4.53
C LEU A 241 -17.45 -22.15 -4.84
N LEU A 242 -16.48 -22.80 -5.49
CA LEU A 242 -16.47 -24.25 -5.68
C LEU A 242 -16.03 -24.90 -4.37
N VAL A 243 -16.92 -25.69 -3.76
CA VAL A 243 -16.71 -26.32 -2.45
C VAL A 243 -16.74 -27.84 -2.50
N GLY A 244 -17.09 -28.41 -3.65
CA GLY A 244 -16.99 -29.84 -3.86
C GLY A 244 -16.85 -30.20 -5.33
N LEU A 245 -16.12 -31.26 -5.60
CA LEU A 245 -15.91 -31.82 -6.93
C LEU A 245 -15.89 -33.34 -6.79
N VAL A 246 -16.72 -34.03 -7.58
CA VAL A 246 -16.71 -35.50 -7.65
C VAL A 246 -16.52 -35.90 -9.10
N ASP A 247 -15.47 -36.66 -9.38
CA ASP A 247 -15.20 -37.27 -10.68
C ASP A 247 -15.02 -38.80 -10.54
N ALA A 248 -14.59 -39.47 -11.62
CA ALA A 248 -14.40 -40.92 -11.60
C ALA A 248 -13.21 -41.39 -10.73
N SER A 249 -12.33 -40.47 -10.32
CA SER A 249 -11.09 -40.74 -9.58
C SER A 249 -11.16 -40.36 -8.11
N GLU A 250 -11.80 -39.25 -7.77
CA GLU A 250 -11.88 -38.75 -6.41
C GLU A 250 -13.15 -37.94 -6.11
N ALA A 251 -13.46 -37.81 -4.82
CA ALA A 251 -14.49 -36.93 -4.29
C ALA A 251 -13.83 -35.96 -3.31
N LEU A 252 -13.82 -34.69 -3.66
CA LEU A 252 -13.26 -33.59 -2.88
C LEU A 252 -14.39 -32.74 -2.32
N THR A 253 -14.31 -32.42 -1.03
CA THR A 253 -15.24 -31.50 -0.38
C THR A 253 -14.49 -30.62 0.60
N THR A 254 -14.99 -29.40 0.78
CA THR A 254 -14.50 -28.48 1.80
C THR A 254 -15.64 -27.61 2.31
N ASP A 255 -15.59 -27.27 3.59
CA ASP A 255 -16.37 -26.22 4.20
C ASP A 255 -15.48 -25.07 4.66
N GLU A 256 -14.21 -25.03 4.25
CA GLU A 256 -13.26 -23.99 4.61
C GLU A 256 -12.79 -23.20 3.39
N ALA A 257 -12.45 -21.92 3.61
CA ALA A 257 -11.72 -21.11 2.64
C ALA A 257 -10.69 -20.23 3.33
N SER A 258 -9.57 -19.98 2.64
CA SER A 258 -8.68 -18.87 2.95
C SER A 258 -9.21 -17.59 2.31
N VAL A 259 -9.35 -16.52 3.08
CA VAL A 259 -9.89 -15.24 2.65
C VAL A 259 -8.91 -14.13 2.97
N LEU A 260 -8.57 -13.35 1.94
CA LEU A 260 -7.80 -12.12 2.04
C LEU A 260 -8.75 -10.93 1.81
N LEU A 261 -8.84 -10.05 2.80
CA LEU A 261 -9.53 -8.76 2.73
C LEU A 261 -8.50 -7.63 2.72
N ASN A 262 -8.53 -6.82 1.68
CA ASN A 262 -7.72 -5.62 1.56
C ASN A 262 -8.62 -4.37 1.56
N VAL A 263 -8.50 -3.52 2.57
CA VAL A 263 -9.23 -2.25 2.67
C VAL A 263 -8.20 -1.13 2.60
N LEU A 264 -8.36 -0.21 1.63
CA LEU A 264 -7.39 0.86 1.37
C LEU A 264 -7.14 1.70 2.64
N GLY A 265 -5.87 1.84 3.04
CA GLY A 265 -5.49 2.55 4.27
C GLY A 265 -5.71 1.74 5.55
N SER A 266 -5.66 0.41 5.46
CA SER A 266 -5.62 -0.52 6.60
C SER A 266 -4.72 -1.70 6.24
N PRO A 267 -4.11 -2.37 7.23
CA PRO A 267 -3.46 -3.65 7.02
C PRO A 267 -4.42 -4.69 6.41
N PRO A 268 -3.94 -5.51 5.46
CA PRO A 268 -4.74 -6.61 4.94
C PRO A 268 -5.01 -7.65 6.03
N VAL A 269 -6.20 -8.24 6.00
CA VAL A 269 -6.60 -9.32 6.91
C VAL A 269 -6.68 -10.62 6.15
N GLU A 270 -5.92 -11.61 6.60
CA GLU A 270 -6.01 -13.00 6.15
C GLU A 270 -6.70 -13.85 7.21
N ALA A 271 -7.70 -14.63 6.81
CA ALA A 271 -8.46 -15.48 7.71
C ALA A 271 -8.87 -16.79 7.03
N THR A 272 -8.82 -17.90 7.78
CA THR A 272 -9.51 -19.13 7.42
C THR A 272 -10.93 -19.07 7.96
N VAL A 273 -11.92 -19.30 7.11
CA VAL A 273 -13.34 -19.17 7.45
C VAL A 273 -14.11 -20.44 7.11
N THR A 274 -15.14 -20.74 7.89
CA THR A 274 -16.09 -21.81 7.59
C THR A 274 -17.22 -21.28 6.72
N LEU A 275 -17.44 -21.92 5.57
CA LEU A 275 -18.40 -21.58 4.55
C LEU A 275 -19.80 -22.14 4.87
N GLY A 276 -20.85 -21.45 4.40
CA GLY A 276 -22.24 -21.93 4.46
C GLY A 276 -22.99 -21.64 5.77
N ALA A 277 -22.35 -21.05 6.78
CA ALA A 277 -22.96 -20.73 8.08
C ALA A 277 -23.72 -19.39 8.14
N GLY A 278 -23.99 -18.76 6.98
CA GLY A 278 -24.52 -17.39 6.88
C GLY A 278 -23.44 -16.38 6.50
N PRO A 279 -23.71 -15.06 6.59
CA PRO A 279 -22.73 -14.03 6.22
C PRO A 279 -21.48 -14.08 7.09
N ILE A 280 -20.31 -13.93 6.46
CA ILE A 280 -19.01 -13.87 7.14
C ILE A 280 -18.57 -12.42 7.20
N THR A 281 -18.36 -11.89 8.39
CA THR A 281 -17.83 -10.54 8.59
C THR A 281 -16.35 -10.62 8.95
N LEU A 282 -15.51 -9.90 8.18
CA LEU A 282 -14.12 -9.64 8.55
C LEU A 282 -13.97 -8.15 8.87
N SER A 283 -13.29 -7.86 9.98
CA SER A 283 -13.04 -6.50 10.43
C SER A 283 -11.55 -6.16 10.28
N VAL A 284 -11.26 -5.00 9.69
CA VAL A 284 -9.93 -4.39 9.69
C VAL A 284 -9.85 -3.31 10.76
N LEU A 285 -8.65 -3.08 11.28
CA LEU A 285 -8.37 -1.93 12.13
C LEU A 285 -8.13 -0.68 11.26
N GLY A 286 -8.62 0.47 11.69
CA GLY A 286 -8.28 1.74 11.06
C GLY A 286 -6.80 2.08 11.29
N ASN A 287 -6.11 2.55 10.25
CA ASN A 287 -4.72 3.01 10.35
C ASN A 287 -4.65 4.47 10.83
N GLN A 288 -3.79 4.76 11.81
CA GLN A 288 -3.49 6.14 12.23
C GLN A 288 -2.16 6.60 11.63
N ALA A 289 -1.97 7.91 11.53
CA ALA A 289 -0.68 8.43 11.09
C ALA A 289 0.39 8.23 12.20
N PRO A 290 1.66 7.99 11.83
CA PRO A 290 2.73 7.83 12.80
C PRO A 290 2.85 9.04 13.73
N SER A 291 3.06 8.82 15.01
CA SER A 291 3.43 9.89 15.93
C SER A 291 4.95 10.14 15.85
N VAL A 292 5.35 11.39 15.63
CA VAL A 292 6.76 11.76 15.38
C VAL A 292 7.13 12.94 16.26
N SER A 293 8.30 12.88 16.88
CA SER A 293 8.88 14.02 17.61
C SER A 293 10.41 14.00 17.53
N PHE A 294 11.04 15.18 17.62
CA PHE A 294 12.50 15.27 17.72
C PHE A 294 12.95 14.97 19.14
N GLU A 295 13.88 14.03 19.28
CA GLU A 295 14.64 13.83 20.52
C GLU A 295 15.76 14.86 20.61
N ARG A 296 16.47 15.08 19.49
CA ARG A 296 17.52 16.07 19.31
C ARG A 296 17.63 16.52 17.84
N PRO A 297 18.09 17.74 17.56
CA PRO A 297 18.17 18.84 18.51
C PRO A 297 16.76 19.28 18.96
N ILE A 298 16.70 20.19 19.95
CA ILE A 298 15.46 20.86 20.32
C ILE A 298 15.28 22.11 19.43
N SER A 299 14.04 22.60 19.32
CA SER A 299 13.72 23.81 18.55
C SER A 299 14.52 25.00 19.09
N GLY A 300 15.13 25.76 18.18
CA GLY A 300 16.00 26.89 18.50
C GLY A 300 17.39 26.49 19.02
N ALA A 301 17.80 25.22 18.85
CA ALA A 301 19.17 24.83 19.15
C ALA A 301 20.16 25.59 18.26
N ARG A 302 21.30 25.93 18.85
CA ARG A 302 22.44 26.53 18.16
C ARG A 302 23.53 25.48 18.02
N VAL A 303 24.06 25.32 16.81
CA VAL A 303 25.14 24.37 16.51
C VAL A 303 26.21 25.13 15.75
N MET A 304 27.46 25.02 16.17
CA MET A 304 28.56 25.70 15.49
C MET A 304 28.78 25.10 14.09
N GLU A 305 29.16 25.93 13.12
CA GLU A 305 29.68 25.50 11.83
C GLU A 305 30.73 24.39 12.04
N SER A 306 30.84 23.48 11.07
CA SER A 306 31.65 22.25 11.14
C SER A 306 31.20 21.18 12.16
N THR A 307 30.36 21.52 13.14
CA THR A 307 29.78 20.54 14.07
C THR A 307 28.56 19.87 13.42
N PRO A 308 28.48 18.53 13.39
CA PRO A 308 27.33 17.84 12.82
C PRO A 308 26.06 18.08 13.65
N ILE A 309 24.96 18.43 12.99
CA ILE A 309 23.64 18.44 13.61
C ILE A 309 23.15 16.99 13.67
N GLN A 310 23.17 16.40 14.87
CA GLN A 310 22.68 15.05 15.12
C GLN A 310 21.15 15.07 15.29
N ALA A 311 20.43 15.04 14.16
CA ALA A 311 18.98 14.95 14.17
C ALA A 311 18.54 13.53 14.51
N GLN A 312 17.71 13.36 15.54
CA GLN A 312 17.21 12.08 16.02
C GLN A 312 15.72 12.21 16.36
N LEU A 313 14.94 11.24 15.92
CA LEU A 313 13.49 11.18 16.12
C LEU A 313 13.09 10.08 17.11
N SER A 314 11.99 10.34 17.80
CA SER A 314 11.17 9.34 18.48
C SER A 314 9.91 9.15 17.66
N VAL A 315 9.68 7.92 17.20
CA VAL A 315 8.55 7.58 16.32
C VAL A 315 7.82 6.36 16.85
N GLU A 316 6.49 6.47 16.95
CA GLU A 316 5.61 5.35 17.29
C GLU A 316 4.45 5.29 16.28
N ASP A 317 4.05 4.09 15.91
CA ASP A 317 2.95 3.82 15.00
C ASP A 317 2.07 2.68 15.56
N ASP A 318 0.80 2.60 15.14
CA ASP A 318 -0.16 1.63 15.65
C ASP A 318 -0.06 0.24 14.99
N HIS A 319 0.47 0.16 13.77
CA HIS A 319 0.57 -1.09 13.01
C HIS A 319 1.99 -1.50 12.63
N GLU A 320 2.92 -0.54 12.53
CA GLU A 320 4.28 -0.78 12.05
C GLU A 320 5.35 -0.39 13.09
N ALA A 321 6.52 -1.01 12.98
CA ALA A 321 7.67 -0.58 13.78
C ALA A 321 8.31 0.65 13.12
N ALA A 322 8.92 1.52 13.93
CA ALA A 322 9.51 2.75 13.43
C ALA A 322 10.56 2.55 12.31
N PHE A 323 11.26 1.41 12.31
CA PHE A 323 12.26 1.08 11.28
C PHE A 323 11.66 0.68 9.93
N ASP A 324 10.38 0.32 9.89
CA ASP A 324 9.68 -0.11 8.67
C ASP A 324 8.98 1.06 7.96
N LEU A 325 8.93 2.25 8.59
CA LEU A 325 8.34 3.46 8.04
C LEU A 325 9.26 4.14 7.01
N SER A 326 8.66 4.95 6.14
CA SER A 326 9.37 5.78 5.16
C SER A 326 9.64 7.18 5.71
N TYR A 327 10.87 7.67 5.55
CA TYR A 327 11.32 8.98 6.01
C TYR A 327 11.75 9.83 4.81
N ASP A 328 11.27 11.07 4.75
CA ASP A 328 11.71 12.09 3.79
C ASP A 328 12.13 13.34 4.57
N TRP A 329 13.44 13.52 4.70
CA TRP A 329 14.06 14.66 5.36
C TRP A 329 14.34 15.75 4.35
N THR A 330 14.03 17.00 4.69
CA THR A 330 14.36 18.18 3.91
C THR A 330 14.87 19.28 4.81
N VAL A 331 16.07 19.80 4.54
CA VAL A 331 16.62 20.98 5.23
C VAL A 331 16.47 22.18 4.31
N ARG A 332 15.95 23.29 4.85
CA ARG A 332 15.80 24.56 4.12
C ARG A 332 16.49 25.69 4.85
N ASP A 333 17.02 26.65 4.10
CA ASP A 333 17.49 27.92 4.65
C ASP A 333 16.32 28.86 4.99
N ASP A 334 16.64 30.05 5.50
CA ASP A 334 15.68 31.10 5.89
C ASP A 334 14.81 31.60 4.71
N ALA A 335 15.35 31.51 3.49
CA ALA A 335 14.69 31.84 2.23
C ALA A 335 13.81 30.69 1.69
N GLY A 336 13.84 29.51 2.33
CA GLY A 336 13.07 28.33 1.98
C GLY A 336 13.68 27.47 0.86
N VAL A 337 14.91 27.77 0.43
CA VAL A 337 15.68 26.99 -0.53
C VAL A 337 16.07 25.68 0.11
N ILE A 338 15.92 24.59 -0.64
CA ILE A 338 16.31 23.26 -0.16
C ILE A 338 17.83 23.14 -0.22
N MET A 339 18.44 22.96 0.94
CA MET A 339 19.88 22.78 1.08
C MET A 339 20.24 21.30 0.96
N MET A 340 19.48 20.44 1.65
CA MET A 340 19.76 19.02 1.72
C MET A 340 18.49 18.18 1.82
N ARG A 341 18.60 16.92 1.43
CA ARG A 341 17.58 15.88 1.62
C ARG A 341 18.21 14.56 2.03
N SER A 342 17.47 13.78 2.79
CA SER A 342 17.86 12.41 3.15
C SER A 342 16.62 11.53 3.30
N ASN A 343 16.82 10.22 3.26
CA ASN A 343 15.85 9.20 3.60
C ASN A 343 16.35 8.31 4.75
N ASP A 344 17.30 8.81 5.54
CA ASP A 344 17.83 8.09 6.69
C ASP A 344 16.74 7.77 7.70
N VAL A 345 16.87 6.62 8.35
CA VAL A 345 15.86 6.08 9.26
C VAL A 345 16.18 6.54 10.68
N LEU A 346 15.20 7.19 11.32
CA LEU A 346 15.23 7.70 12.70
C LEU A 346 16.26 8.77 13.03
N ALA A 347 17.41 8.79 12.39
CA ALA A 347 18.46 9.75 12.67
C ALA A 347 19.26 10.10 11.42
N TRP A 348 19.69 11.36 11.34
CA TRP A 348 20.53 11.88 10.28
C TRP A 348 21.56 12.85 10.86
N ASN A 349 22.83 12.64 10.49
CA ASN A 349 23.90 13.57 10.80
C ASN A 349 24.03 14.56 9.64
N ILE A 350 23.54 15.79 9.85
CA ILE A 350 23.60 16.86 8.86
C ILE A 350 24.92 17.60 9.05
N THR A 351 25.73 17.69 8.00
CA THR A 351 27.03 18.38 7.98
C THR A 351 27.05 19.44 6.89
N ASP A 352 28.12 20.24 6.83
CA ASP A 352 28.43 21.12 5.70
C ASP A 352 27.36 22.20 5.42
N LEU A 353 26.69 22.67 6.47
CA LEU A 353 25.81 23.83 6.42
C LEU A 353 26.58 25.08 6.84
N PRO A 354 26.55 26.17 6.03
CA PRO A 354 27.03 27.49 6.44
C PRO A 354 26.22 28.06 7.61
N ALA A 355 26.74 29.10 8.26
CA ALA A 355 26.09 29.83 9.32
C ALA A 355 24.83 30.52 8.80
N ASP A 356 23.68 30.04 9.25
CA ASP A 356 22.36 30.57 8.92
C ASP A 356 21.30 29.93 9.83
N LEU A 357 20.06 30.39 9.71
CA LEU A 357 18.89 29.73 10.27
C LEU A 357 18.36 28.68 9.29
N TYR A 358 18.17 27.46 9.78
CA TYR A 358 17.62 26.36 9.00
C TYR A 358 16.32 25.82 9.59
N LEU A 359 15.47 25.32 8.70
CA LEU A 359 14.27 24.57 9.02
C LEU A 359 14.43 23.13 8.53
N ILE A 360 14.45 22.19 9.48
CA ILE A 360 14.46 20.75 9.23
C ILE A 360 13.00 20.27 9.20
N GLU A 361 12.58 19.78 8.05
CA GLU A 361 11.28 19.14 7.82
C GLU A 361 11.49 17.63 7.69
N VAL A 362 10.65 16.84 8.37
CA VAL A 362 10.61 15.39 8.18
C VAL A 362 9.18 14.97 7.94
N VAL A 363 8.95 14.25 6.85
CA VAL A 363 7.70 13.55 6.57
C VAL A 363 7.92 12.07 6.82
N VAL A 364 7.19 11.51 7.78
CA VAL A 364 7.21 10.07 8.06
C VAL A 364 5.89 9.48 7.57
N THR A 365 5.97 8.43 6.74
CA THR A 365 4.82 7.81 6.08
C THR A 365 4.82 6.30 6.35
N ASP A 366 3.67 5.76 6.73
CA ASP A 366 3.45 4.32 6.89
C ASP A 366 3.15 3.62 5.55
N ALA A 367 3.15 2.29 5.54
CA ALA A 367 2.89 1.48 4.36
C ALA A 367 1.42 1.55 3.87
N TYR A 368 0.52 2.07 4.70
CA TYR A 368 -0.91 2.22 4.43
C TYR A 368 -1.27 3.64 3.95
N GLY A 369 -0.29 4.52 3.85
CA GLY A 369 -0.37 5.85 3.26
C GLY A 369 -0.75 6.97 4.22
N ALA A 370 -0.82 6.75 5.54
CA ALA A 370 -0.92 7.87 6.49
C ALA A 370 0.47 8.41 6.82
N SER A 371 0.54 9.73 7.02
CA SER A 371 1.81 10.43 7.15
C SER A 371 1.73 11.58 8.14
N THR A 372 2.82 11.83 8.84
CA THR A 372 2.99 12.96 9.75
C THR A 372 4.18 13.80 9.32
N THR A 373 4.02 15.12 9.37
CA THR A 373 5.07 16.08 9.09
C THR A 373 5.45 16.81 10.38
N VAL A 374 6.75 16.84 10.69
CA VAL A 374 7.31 17.61 11.80
C VAL A 374 8.34 18.61 11.28
N LEU A 375 8.44 19.74 11.97
CA LEU A 375 9.34 20.84 11.64
C LEU A 375 10.17 21.19 12.88
N LEU A 376 11.45 21.49 12.66
CA LEU A 376 12.38 21.93 13.70
C LEU A 376 13.29 23.02 13.16
N ASP A 377 13.35 24.16 13.83
CA ASP A 377 14.31 25.22 13.56
C ASP A 377 15.62 24.98 14.31
N VAL A 378 16.73 25.22 13.63
CA VAL A 378 18.10 25.15 14.16
C VAL A 378 18.91 26.30 13.58
N GLU A 379 19.72 26.95 14.40
CA GLU A 379 20.66 27.98 13.98
C GLU A 379 22.05 27.34 13.87
N VAL A 380 22.68 27.47 12.71
CA VAL A 380 24.10 27.20 12.56
C VAL A 380 24.85 28.50 12.83
N THR A 381 25.71 28.51 13.84
CA THR A 381 26.47 29.69 14.22
C THR A 381 27.85 29.67 13.55
N PRO A 382 28.47 30.83 13.26
CA PRO A 382 29.87 30.86 12.85
C PRO A 382 30.81 30.15 13.85
N LEU A 383 32.03 29.86 13.40
CA LEU A 383 33.10 29.33 14.25
C LEU A 383 33.40 30.28 15.43
N ASP A 384 33.74 29.66 16.55
CA ASP A 384 34.09 30.27 17.84
C ASP A 384 35.12 29.32 18.47
N THR A 385 36.39 29.57 18.15
CA THR A 385 37.51 28.64 18.34
C THR A 385 37.90 28.51 19.82
N ASP A 386 37.85 29.60 20.59
CA ASP A 386 38.12 29.62 22.03
C ASP A 386 36.89 29.30 22.91
N GLY A 387 35.69 29.32 22.33
CA GLY A 387 34.45 28.88 22.95
C GLY A 387 33.87 29.90 23.92
N ASP A 388 34.22 31.17 23.77
CA ASP A 388 33.85 32.23 24.70
C ASP A 388 32.51 32.93 24.34
N TRP A 389 31.90 32.55 23.21
CA TRP A 389 30.63 33.08 22.73
C TRP A 389 29.44 32.64 23.60
N SER A 390 29.34 33.30 24.75
CA SER A 390 28.33 33.05 25.76
C SER A 390 27.17 34.06 25.68
N ALA A 391 26.10 33.81 26.45
CA ALA A 391 24.94 34.70 26.49
C ALA A 391 25.22 36.08 27.14
N SER A 392 26.35 36.25 27.83
CA SER A 392 26.79 37.57 28.34
C SER A 392 27.60 38.36 27.32
N CYS A 393 28.02 37.72 26.23
CA CYS A 393 28.71 38.39 25.14
C CYS A 393 27.79 39.38 24.42
N SER A 394 28.19 40.65 24.37
CA SER A 394 27.42 41.69 23.69
C SER A 394 27.68 41.68 22.19
N GLU A 395 26.71 41.27 21.37
CA GLU A 395 26.81 41.27 19.89
C GLU A 395 27.04 42.67 19.27
N LEU A 396 26.80 43.75 20.03
CA LEU A 396 27.06 45.12 19.57
C LEU A 396 28.54 45.51 19.70
N THR A 397 29.24 44.88 20.63
CA THR A 397 30.60 45.26 21.01
C THR A 397 31.60 44.12 20.95
N TRP A 398 31.14 42.88 20.78
CA TRP A 398 31.92 41.64 20.83
C TRP A 398 32.87 41.64 22.04
N TYR A 399 32.24 41.88 23.20
CA TYR A 399 32.92 42.09 24.46
C TYR A 399 31.98 41.73 25.60
N ASP A 400 32.46 40.94 26.56
CA ASP A 400 31.72 40.58 27.75
C ASP A 400 32.15 41.48 28.92
N GLU A 401 31.23 42.31 29.41
CA GLU A 401 31.48 43.22 30.53
C GLU A 401 31.76 42.49 31.86
N GLN A 402 31.33 41.24 32.00
CA GLN A 402 31.49 40.46 33.24
C GLN A 402 32.89 39.87 33.36
N THR A 403 33.43 39.34 32.27
CA THR A 403 34.80 38.80 32.18
C THR A 403 35.82 39.88 31.84
N ALA A 404 35.35 40.99 31.28
CA ALA A 404 36.16 42.07 30.74
C ALA A 404 37.10 41.61 29.59
N THR A 405 36.65 40.65 28.80
CA THR A 405 37.35 40.10 27.63
C THR A 405 36.58 40.42 26.34
N PRO A 406 37.28 40.50 25.19
CA PRO A 406 36.66 40.22 23.89
C PRO A 406 35.88 38.91 23.94
N CYS A 407 34.89 38.77 23.06
CA CYS A 407 34.16 37.53 22.89
C CYS A 407 33.38 37.53 21.59
N GLY A 408 33.02 36.34 21.11
CA GLY A 408 32.10 36.18 19.99
C GLY A 408 32.58 35.14 18.97
N PRO A 409 32.06 35.17 17.74
CA PRO A 409 32.60 34.34 16.68
C PRO A 409 33.93 34.90 16.17
N ASP A 410 34.79 34.02 15.66
CA ASP A 410 36.15 34.32 15.16
C ASP A 410 36.19 35.54 14.18
N VAL A 411 35.13 35.73 13.40
CA VAL A 411 35.07 36.86 12.45
C VAL A 411 34.98 38.25 13.10
N TYR A 412 34.67 38.31 14.40
CA TYR A 412 34.53 39.54 15.17
C TYR A 412 35.35 39.57 16.46
N ASP A 413 35.95 38.45 16.86
CA ASP A 413 36.97 38.44 17.89
C ASP A 413 38.29 39.02 17.35
N LEU A 414 39.19 39.36 18.26
CA LEU A 414 40.52 39.89 17.96
C LEU A 414 41.63 38.95 18.44
N ASP A 415 41.27 37.81 19.01
CA ASP A 415 42.09 36.82 19.71
C ASP A 415 41.33 35.47 19.66
N ASP A 416 41.24 34.88 18.46
CA ASP A 416 40.30 33.79 18.13
C ASP A 416 40.57 32.48 18.90
N ASP A 417 41.79 32.26 19.38
CA ASP A 417 42.18 31.09 20.17
C ASP A 417 42.34 31.37 21.68
N GLY A 418 42.22 32.64 22.08
CA GLY A 418 42.16 33.09 23.46
C GLY A 418 43.47 32.97 24.25
N ASP A 419 44.62 32.97 23.58
CA ASP A 419 45.92 32.89 24.25
C ASP A 419 46.47 34.24 24.75
N GLY A 420 45.82 35.34 24.35
CA GLY A 420 46.14 36.70 24.77
C GLY A 420 46.95 37.50 23.76
N ILE A 421 47.33 36.90 22.63
CA ILE A 421 47.96 37.57 21.49
C ILE A 421 46.90 37.82 20.42
N ARG A 422 46.82 39.05 19.93
CA ARG A 422 45.82 39.37 18.90
C ARG A 422 46.16 38.73 17.57
N ASP A 423 45.16 38.24 16.83
CA ASP A 423 45.31 37.59 15.52
C ASP A 423 46.21 38.37 14.55
N THR A 424 46.09 39.70 14.55
CA THR A 424 46.90 40.59 13.69
C THR A 424 48.41 40.57 13.96
N ARG A 425 48.82 39.96 15.07
CA ARG A 425 50.20 39.82 15.54
C ARG A 425 50.55 38.38 15.87
N ASP A 426 49.62 37.47 15.67
CA ASP A 426 49.78 36.06 15.92
C ASP A 426 50.12 35.34 14.61
N ALA A 427 51.18 34.52 14.64
CA ALA A 427 51.53 33.68 13.50
C ALA A 427 50.57 32.47 13.34
N PHE A 428 49.94 32.03 14.42
CA PHE A 428 48.98 30.93 14.49
C PHE A 428 47.68 31.34 15.21
N PRO A 429 46.86 32.26 14.65
CA PRO A 429 45.69 32.84 15.33
C PRO A 429 44.56 31.90 15.76
N MET A 430 44.69 30.60 15.51
CA MET A 430 43.63 29.59 15.74
C MET A 430 44.16 28.46 16.62
N ASP A 431 45.36 28.59 17.18
CA ASP A 431 46.05 27.58 17.94
C ASP A 431 46.77 28.21 19.14
N ALA A 432 46.06 28.24 20.27
CA ALA A 432 46.51 28.87 21.51
C ALA A 432 47.83 28.32 22.09
N CYS A 433 48.40 27.28 21.48
CA CYS A 433 49.68 26.73 21.88
C CYS A 433 50.88 27.43 21.21
N ALA A 434 50.68 28.29 20.21
CA ALA A 434 51.74 28.82 19.36
C ALA A 434 51.42 30.26 18.93
N THR A 435 52.41 31.16 18.97
CA THR A 435 52.18 32.60 18.67
C THR A 435 53.21 33.26 17.77
N VAL A 436 54.44 32.71 17.73
CA VAL A 436 55.60 33.31 17.05
C VAL A 436 56.14 32.33 16.01
N ASP A 437 56.45 32.87 14.83
CA ASP A 437 57.16 32.22 13.72
C ASP A 437 58.15 33.26 13.19
N THR A 438 59.40 33.19 13.66
CA THR A 438 60.38 34.26 13.45
C THR A 438 60.92 34.31 12.02
N ASP A 439 61.04 33.18 11.33
CA ASP A 439 61.53 33.09 9.96
C ASP A 439 60.43 32.90 8.89
N GLU A 440 59.16 32.86 9.32
CA GLU A 440 57.96 32.72 8.49
C GLU A 440 57.92 31.41 7.69
N ASP A 441 58.49 30.32 8.22
CA ASP A 441 58.50 29.01 7.58
C ASP A 441 57.22 28.18 7.80
N GLY A 442 56.36 28.63 8.73
CA GLY A 442 55.10 28.00 9.10
C GLY A 442 55.18 27.02 10.28
N GLN A 443 56.32 26.93 10.96
CA GLN A 443 56.50 26.23 12.23
C GLN A 443 56.68 27.26 13.36
N PRO A 444 56.12 27.01 14.56
CA PRO A 444 56.25 27.97 15.65
C PRO A 444 57.60 27.88 16.37
N ASP A 445 58.15 29.01 16.82
CA ASP A 445 59.39 29.03 17.62
C ASP A 445 59.26 28.21 18.92
N ASP A 446 58.08 28.25 19.57
CA ASP A 446 57.78 27.45 20.76
C ASP A 446 56.33 26.96 20.76
N VAL A 447 56.09 25.86 21.47
CA VAL A 447 54.77 25.26 21.66
C VAL A 447 54.46 25.15 23.16
N ASP A 448 53.66 26.08 23.67
CA ASP A 448 53.20 26.12 25.08
C ASP A 448 51.67 26.14 25.16
N CYS A 449 51.08 24.96 25.36
CA CYS A 449 49.63 24.83 25.40
C CYS A 449 49.01 25.25 26.76
N PRO A 450 47.96 26.09 26.74
CA PRO A 450 47.14 26.35 27.91
C PRO A 450 46.52 25.06 28.50
N PRO A 451 46.19 25.02 29.80
CA PRO A 451 45.63 23.82 30.43
C PRO A 451 44.35 23.34 29.74
N GLY A 452 44.39 22.13 29.19
CA GLY A 452 43.23 21.51 28.53
C GLY A 452 43.23 21.65 27.01
N GLN A 453 44.15 22.44 26.46
CA GLN A 453 44.41 22.54 25.02
C GLN A 453 45.55 21.60 24.60
N SER A 454 45.58 21.25 23.31
CA SER A 454 46.64 20.44 22.72
C SER A 454 46.74 20.72 21.23
N THR A 455 47.96 20.90 20.73
CA THR A 455 48.22 21.13 19.31
C THR A 455 48.88 19.93 18.61
N TRP A 456 48.79 19.92 17.29
CA TRP A 456 49.59 19.07 16.40
C TRP A 456 50.85 19.77 15.88
N LEU A 457 51.00 21.07 16.15
CA LEU A 457 52.19 21.84 15.80
C LEU A 457 53.41 21.30 16.55
N VAL A 458 54.57 21.47 15.94
CA VAL A 458 55.87 21.08 16.49
C VAL A 458 56.75 22.31 16.43
N ALA A 459 57.37 22.65 17.57
CA ALA A 459 58.29 23.78 17.63
C ALA A 459 59.39 23.62 16.57
N ASP A 460 59.70 24.72 15.89
CA ASP A 460 60.80 24.79 14.97
C ASP A 460 62.12 24.55 15.69
N GLN A 461 63.15 24.21 14.91
CA GLN A 461 64.49 23.96 15.46
C GLN A 461 65.50 24.99 14.99
N ASP A 462 65.12 26.00 14.20
CA ASP A 462 66.00 26.98 13.57
C ASP A 462 65.26 28.32 13.43
N ASP A 463 64.88 28.95 14.57
CA ASP A 463 63.93 30.07 14.65
C ASP A 463 64.28 31.26 13.72
N ASP A 464 65.56 31.47 13.37
CA ASP A 464 66.00 32.57 12.50
C ASP A 464 66.31 32.16 11.05
N GLY A 465 66.14 30.88 10.73
CA GLY A 465 66.30 30.29 9.40
C GLY A 465 67.72 30.40 8.84
N ASP A 466 68.75 30.55 9.68
CA ASP A 466 70.14 30.70 9.24
C ASP A 466 70.82 29.36 8.90
N GLY A 467 70.15 28.24 9.19
CA GLY A 467 70.59 26.88 8.95
C GLY A 467 71.36 26.26 10.13
N ILE A 468 71.36 26.90 11.30
CA ILE A 468 72.00 26.43 12.54
C ILE A 468 70.91 26.21 13.60
N PRO A 469 70.64 24.96 13.99
CA PRO A 469 69.55 24.71 14.93
C PRO A 469 69.73 25.40 16.30
N ASP A 470 68.66 25.86 16.96
CA ASP A 470 68.69 26.65 18.21
C ASP A 470 69.46 25.93 19.32
N THR A 471 69.35 24.60 19.35
CA THR A 471 70.09 23.76 20.30
C THR A 471 71.62 23.86 20.17
N MET A 472 72.10 24.31 19.02
CA MET A 472 73.50 24.57 18.69
C MET A 472 73.84 26.07 18.70
N GLU A 473 72.83 26.92 18.93
CA GLU A 473 72.98 28.37 19.02
C GLU A 473 73.38 28.78 20.45
N GLY A 474 74.69 28.88 20.67
CA GLY A 474 75.23 29.23 21.98
C GLY A 474 75.10 30.73 22.28
N ALA A 475 74.07 31.12 23.02
CA ALA A 475 73.90 32.40 23.73
C ALA A 475 74.80 33.57 23.25
N SER A 476 74.34 34.28 22.22
CA SER A 476 74.75 35.63 21.79
C SER A 476 76.26 35.88 21.57
N GLN A 477 76.64 36.14 20.31
CA GLN A 477 77.65 37.17 20.06
C GLN A 477 76.99 38.53 20.29
N ASP A 478 77.26 39.08 21.48
CA ASP A 478 77.10 40.46 21.92
C ASP A 478 77.02 41.50 20.77
N ASP A 479 75.82 41.76 20.25
CA ASP A 479 75.54 42.90 19.35
C ASP A 479 75.40 44.17 20.19
N GLY A 480 76.52 44.54 20.84
CA GLY A 480 76.70 45.85 21.41
C GLY A 480 76.54 46.91 20.31
N PRO A 481 75.97 48.10 20.62
CA PRO A 481 75.73 49.12 19.62
C PRO A 481 77.03 49.47 18.90
N SER A 482 77.04 49.27 17.59
CA SER A 482 78.21 49.45 16.73
C SER A 482 79.02 50.69 17.11
N SER A 483 80.32 50.48 17.33
CA SER A 483 81.30 51.52 17.71
C SER A 483 81.33 52.74 16.79
N VAL A 484 80.72 52.64 15.60
CA VAL A 484 80.54 53.73 14.64
C VAL A 484 79.58 54.82 15.17
N GLY A 485 78.52 54.45 15.89
CA GLY A 485 77.55 55.40 16.46
C GLY A 485 78.14 56.23 17.61
N LEU A 486 78.90 55.60 18.51
CA LEU A 486 79.57 56.29 19.62
C LEU A 486 80.76 57.15 19.15
N ILE A 487 81.48 56.74 18.10
CA ILE A 487 82.53 57.59 17.49
C ILE A 487 81.91 58.80 16.78
N ALA A 488 80.78 58.63 16.09
CA ALA A 488 80.09 59.76 15.44
C ALA A 488 79.58 60.79 16.47
N LEU A 489 79.02 60.33 17.59
CA LEU A 489 78.47 61.19 18.64
C LEU A 489 79.58 61.91 19.42
N THR A 490 80.70 61.25 19.71
CA THR A 490 81.86 61.87 20.36
C THR A 490 82.57 62.88 19.45
N VAL A 491 82.68 62.61 18.15
CA VAL A 491 83.21 63.56 17.16
C VAL A 491 82.30 64.78 17.00
N PHE A 492 80.98 64.59 16.98
CA PHE A 492 80.01 65.71 16.91
C PHE A 492 80.05 66.60 18.17
N VAL A 493 80.15 66.00 19.36
CA VAL A 493 80.26 66.74 20.63
C VAL A 493 81.59 67.50 20.70
N LEU A 494 82.71 66.90 20.27
CA LEU A 494 84.02 67.57 20.19
C LEU A 494 84.03 68.72 19.17
N LEU A 495 83.41 68.55 18.00
CA LEU A 495 83.25 69.62 17.01
C LEU A 495 82.36 70.75 17.51
N GLY A 496 81.26 70.41 18.21
CA GLY A 496 80.38 71.38 18.86
C GLY A 496 81.08 72.19 19.95
N LEU A 497 81.91 71.55 20.78
CA LEU A 497 82.69 72.19 21.84
C LEU A 497 83.79 73.12 21.27
N ILE A 498 84.44 72.73 20.17
CA ILE A 498 85.45 73.55 19.49
C ILE A 498 84.80 74.78 18.81
N LEU A 499 83.60 74.64 18.26
CA LEU A 499 82.83 75.76 17.69
C LEU A 499 82.30 76.73 18.77
N LEU A 500 81.88 76.22 19.93
CA LEU A 500 81.47 77.04 21.08
C LEU A 500 82.66 77.78 21.72
N LEU A 501 83.83 77.16 21.80
CA LEU A 501 85.06 77.80 22.30
C LEU A 501 85.63 78.84 21.31
N ARG A 502 85.40 78.69 20.00
CA ARG A 502 85.73 79.73 19.00
C ARG A 502 84.73 80.89 18.95
N ARG A 503 83.50 80.72 19.46
CA ARG A 503 82.47 81.78 19.49
C ARG A 503 82.54 82.71 20.70
N ARG A 504 83.44 82.47 21.67
CA ARG A 504 83.60 83.31 22.87
C ARG A 504 84.67 84.41 22.74
N GLY A 505 84.95 84.87 21.52
CA GLY A 505 85.77 86.05 21.24
C GLY A 505 85.08 86.99 20.25
N GLY A 506 84.35 87.98 20.76
CA GLY A 506 83.78 89.07 19.92
C GLY A 506 82.40 89.50 20.40
N GLY A 507 82.36 90.60 21.18
CA GLY A 507 81.12 91.18 21.70
C GLY A 507 80.31 91.97 20.65
N GLY A 508 79.07 92.33 21.02
CA GLY A 508 78.30 93.37 20.36
C GLY A 508 76.79 93.12 20.24
N HIS A 509 76.03 93.78 21.13
CA HIS A 509 74.74 94.46 20.90
C HIS A 509 73.43 93.70 20.49
N LEU A 510 72.50 93.69 21.45
CA LEU A 510 71.03 93.97 21.45
C LEU A 510 70.14 93.79 20.19
N ALA A 511 69.03 93.04 20.38
CA ALA A 511 67.60 93.32 20.03
C ALA A 511 66.84 91.97 19.91
N GLU A 512 65.93 91.57 20.81
CA GLU A 512 64.49 91.90 20.92
C GLU A 512 63.59 91.32 19.80
N LYS A 513 62.57 90.53 20.23
CA LYS A 513 61.30 90.05 19.61
C LYS A 513 61.20 88.53 19.38
N ASP A 514 60.47 87.83 20.26
CA ASP A 514 59.00 87.57 20.28
C ASP A 514 58.66 86.28 19.49
N LEU A 515 58.31 85.18 20.18
CA LEU A 515 56.93 84.72 20.50
C LEU A 515 56.17 84.29 19.22
N VAL A 516 55.70 83.04 19.08
CA VAL A 516 54.41 82.48 19.60
C VAL A 516 54.40 80.99 19.13
N HIS A 517 54.41 79.95 20.00
CA HIS A 517 53.27 79.21 20.61
C HIS A 517 52.17 78.80 19.62
N LEU A 518 51.52 77.64 19.63
CA LEU A 518 51.53 76.41 20.45
C LEU A 518 50.83 75.34 19.59
#